data_AF-A0A9X2RQ51-F1
#
_entry.id   AF-A0A9X2RQ51-F1
#
_cell.length_a   1.000
_cell.length_b   1.000
_cell.length_c   1.000
_cell.angle_alpha   90.00
_cell.angle_beta   90.00
_cell.angle_gamma   90.00
#
_symmetry.space_group_name_H-M   'P 1'
#
loop_
_entity.id
_entity.type
_entity.pdbx_description
1 polymer ?
#
loop_
_entity_poly.entity_id
_entity_poly.type
_entity_poly.pdbx_seq_one_letter_code
_entity_poly.pdbx_strand_id
1 'polypeptide(L)'
;MADMSPLLRRRPRKNPADSTVTLVGKPGCHLCDAAEAVIAEVCGELGARWEKKDITQDEELHRKYWEQIPVILVDGAQHDFWRVDPDRLRKALTG
;
A
#
# COMPACT_ATOMS: atom_id res chain seq x y z
N MET A 1 -17.84 -34.10 -28.95
CA MET A 1 -17.47 -33.97 -27.53
C MET A 1 -17.03 -32.54 -27.29
N ALA A 2 -17.67 -31.82 -26.37
CA ALA A 2 -17.39 -30.41 -26.11
C ALA A 2 -16.07 -30.23 -25.36
N ASP A 3 -15.16 -29.45 -25.94
CA ASP A 3 -13.89 -29.07 -25.34
C ASP A 3 -14.15 -28.07 -24.19
N MET A 4 -13.92 -28.56 -22.97
CA MET A 4 -14.27 -27.90 -21.73
C MET A 4 -13.27 -26.77 -21.47
N SER A 5 -13.77 -25.54 -21.49
CA SER A 5 -12.97 -24.31 -21.32
C SER A 5 -12.08 -24.33 -20.08
N PRO A 6 -10.78 -24.00 -20.17
CA PRO A 6 -9.94 -23.79 -18.99
C PRO A 6 -10.19 -22.36 -18.45
N LEU A 7 -11.36 -22.11 -17.86
CA LEU A 7 -11.76 -20.79 -17.34
C LEU A 7 -11.21 -20.45 -15.95
N LEU A 8 -10.26 -21.21 -15.42
CA LEU A 8 -9.63 -20.92 -14.14
C LEU A 8 -8.18 -20.52 -14.35
N ARG A 9 -7.95 -19.39 -15.02
CA ARG A 9 -6.69 -18.66 -14.88
C ARG A 9 -6.61 -18.22 -13.42
N ARG A 10 -5.98 -19.05 -12.57
CA ARG A 10 -5.44 -18.62 -11.27
C ARG A 10 -4.68 -17.33 -11.55
N ARG A 11 -5.16 -16.20 -11.03
CA ARG A 11 -4.34 -14.99 -11.00
C ARG A 11 -3.02 -15.38 -10.34
N PRO A 12 -1.87 -15.11 -10.97
CA PRO A 12 -0.60 -15.33 -10.30
C PRO A 12 -0.66 -14.58 -8.97
N ARG A 13 -0.35 -15.28 -7.87
CA ARG A 13 -0.29 -14.64 -6.55
C ARG A 13 0.69 -13.48 -6.67
N LYS A 14 0.27 -12.29 -6.22
CA LYS A 14 1.14 -11.12 -6.29
C LYS A 14 2.32 -11.40 -5.36
N ASN A 15 3.54 -11.24 -5.87
CA ASN A 15 4.71 -11.44 -5.02
C ASN A 15 4.90 -10.15 -4.22
N PRO A 16 4.87 -10.19 -2.88
CA PRO A 16 4.99 -8.99 -2.06
C PRO A 16 6.29 -8.22 -2.32
N ALA A 17 7.38 -8.92 -2.64
CA ALA A 17 8.68 -8.32 -2.97
C ALA A 17 8.68 -7.49 -4.28
N ASP A 18 7.70 -7.68 -5.16
CA ASP A 18 7.55 -6.91 -6.39
C ASP A 18 6.67 -5.66 -6.17
N SER A 19 5.95 -5.61 -5.04
CA SER A 19 5.07 -4.49 -4.71
C SER A 19 5.81 -3.43 -3.88
N THR A 20 5.63 -2.16 -4.24
CA THR A 20 6.19 -1.02 -3.50
C THR A 20 5.10 -0.28 -2.73
N VAL A 21 5.25 -0.15 -1.42
CA VAL A 21 4.30 0.56 -0.55
C VAL A 21 4.82 1.97 -0.26
N THR A 22 4.05 3.00 -0.55
CA THR A 22 4.41 4.39 -0.24
C THR A 22 3.48 4.96 0.82
N LEU A 23 4.03 5.36 1.96
CA LEU A 23 3.31 6.12 2.97
C LEU A 23 3.45 7.62 2.68
N VAL A 24 2.36 8.25 2.27
CA VAL A 24 2.26 9.70 2.06
C VAL A 24 1.70 10.34 3.34
N GLY A 25 2.52 11.18 3.98
CA GLY A 25 2.16 11.80 5.26
C GLY A 25 2.82 13.15 5.46
N LYS A 26 2.76 13.66 6.68
CA LYS A 26 3.48 14.88 7.10
C LYS A 26 4.24 14.66 8.41
N PRO A 27 5.35 15.35 8.67
CA PRO A 27 6.02 15.30 9.96
C PRO A 27 5.08 15.79 11.07
N GLY A 28 5.19 15.18 12.25
CA GLY A 28 4.40 15.55 13.43
C GLY A 28 2.95 15.05 13.42
N CYS A 29 2.60 14.12 12.53
CA CYS A 29 1.27 13.50 12.51
C CYS A 29 1.30 12.12 13.18
N HIS A 30 0.72 12.01 14.37
CA HIS A 30 0.63 10.76 15.14
C HIS A 30 -0.03 9.61 14.36
N LEU A 31 -0.96 9.90 13.45
CA LEU A 31 -1.58 8.89 12.58
C LEU A 31 -0.58 8.31 11.57
N CYS A 32 0.37 9.12 11.10
CA CYS A 32 1.42 8.66 10.20
C CYS A 32 2.39 7.72 10.92
N ASP A 33 2.74 7.97 12.19
CA ASP A 33 3.59 7.07 12.98
C ASP A 33 2.92 5.70 13.18
N ALA A 34 1.62 5.67 13.48
CA ALA A 34 0.86 4.44 13.59
C ALA A 34 0.81 3.67 12.25
N ALA A 35 0.59 4.39 11.15
CA ALA A 35 0.61 3.82 9.80
C ALA A 35 1.99 3.24 9.43
N GLU A 36 3.06 3.97 9.75
CA GLU A 36 4.44 3.56 9.51
C GLU A 36 4.78 2.26 10.24
N ALA A 37 4.43 2.15 11.53
CA ALA A 37 4.66 0.95 12.30
C ALA A 37 3.99 -0.28 11.68
N VAL A 38 2.73 -0.14 11.22
CA VAL A 38 1.98 -1.21 10.56
C VAL A 38 2.62 -1.60 9.22
N ILE A 39 3.00 -0.61 8.40
CA ILE A 39 3.61 -0.86 7.09
C ILE A 39 4.96 -1.55 7.28
N ALA A 40 5.79 -1.07 8.21
CA ALA A 40 7.09 -1.65 8.50
C ALA A 40 6.98 -3.10 8.99
N GLU A 41 6.01 -3.40 9.86
CA GLU A 41 5.71 -4.76 10.32
C GLU A 41 5.33 -5.67 9.14
N VAL A 42 4.29 -5.31 8.40
CA VAL A 42 3.76 -6.13 7.29
C VAL A 42 4.79 -6.30 6.17
N CYS A 43 5.51 -5.23 5.81
CA CYS A 43 6.53 -5.30 4.77
C CYS A 43 7.74 -6.13 5.24
N GLY A 44 8.11 -6.05 6.52
CA GLY A 44 9.15 -6.89 7.11
C GLY A 44 8.77 -8.37 7.11
N GLU A 45 7.52 -8.70 7.43
CA GLU A 45 7.00 -10.07 7.40
C GLU A 45 6.95 -10.66 5.99
N LEU A 46 6.51 -9.86 5.00
CA LEU A 46 6.30 -10.32 3.63
C LEU A 46 7.51 -10.11 2.71
N GLY A 47 8.53 -9.39 3.16
CA GLY A 47 9.67 -8.98 2.33
C GLY A 47 9.30 -7.94 1.26
N ALA A 48 8.24 -7.17 1.47
CA ALA A 48 7.84 -6.08 0.57
C ALA A 48 8.70 -4.83 0.78
N ARG A 49 8.79 -3.97 -0.23
CA ARG A 49 9.50 -2.69 -0.12
C ARG A 49 8.53 -1.59 0.25
N TRP A 50 8.96 -0.68 1.12
CA TRP A 50 8.19 0.50 1.41
C TRP A 50 9.05 1.75 1.54
N GLU A 51 8.43 2.91 1.30
CA GLU A 51 9.03 4.22 1.38
C GLU A 51 8.06 5.24 1.99
N LYS A 52 8.59 6.31 2.57
CA LYS A 52 7.81 7.41 3.14
C LYS A 52 8.00 8.66 2.30
N LYS A 53 6.90 9.30 1.91
CA LYS A 53 6.88 10.58 1.21
C LYS A 53 6.19 11.64 2.05
N ASP A 54 6.79 12.82 2.02
CA ASP A 54 6.28 13.97 2.75
C ASP A 54 5.46 14.89 1.83
N ILE A 55 4.21 15.18 2.20
CA ILE A 55 3.36 16.06 1.40
C ILE A 55 3.83 17.50 1.41
N THR A 56 4.65 17.93 2.39
CA THR A 56 5.11 19.32 2.46
C THR A 56 6.30 19.58 1.54
N GLN A 57 7.00 18.53 1.11
CA GLN A 57 8.09 18.59 0.13
C GLN A 57 7.61 18.46 -1.33
N ASP A 58 6.43 17.89 -1.55
CA ASP A 58 5.87 17.60 -2.88
C ASP A 58 4.53 18.31 -3.10
N GLU A 59 4.52 19.36 -3.93
CA GLU A 59 3.31 20.15 -4.18
C GLU A 59 2.19 19.33 -4.86
N GLU A 60 2.55 18.37 -5.71
CA GLU A 60 1.57 17.47 -6.34
C GLU A 60 0.90 16.54 -5.32
N LEU A 61 1.69 15.97 -4.39
CA LEU A 61 1.15 15.14 -3.30
C LEU A 61 0.30 15.97 -2.36
N HIS A 62 0.73 17.20 -2.05
CA HIS A 62 -0.06 18.14 -1.27
C HIS A 62 -1.43 18.37 -1.92
N ARG A 63 -1.47 18.81 -3.17
CA ARG A 63 -2.74 19.08 -3.88
C ARG A 63 -3.66 17.86 -3.95
N LYS A 64 -3.11 16.65 -4.08
CA LYS A 64 -3.90 15.42 -4.26
C LYS A 64 -4.36 14.77 -2.95
N TYR A 65 -3.56 14.87 -1.89
CA TYR A 65 -3.74 14.06 -0.68
C TYR A 65 -3.81 14.87 0.63
N TRP A 66 -3.70 16.20 0.62
CA TRP A 66 -3.68 17.02 1.84
C TRP A 66 -4.88 16.79 2.80
N GLU A 67 -6.06 16.47 2.27
CA GLU A 67 -7.27 16.17 3.06
C GLU A 67 -7.37 14.70 3.52
N GLN A 68 -6.53 13.81 2.98
CA GLN A 68 -6.64 12.36 3.14
C GLN A 68 -5.45 11.74 3.90
N ILE A 69 -4.47 12.54 4.34
CA ILE A 69 -3.30 12.03 5.07
C ILE A 69 -3.69 11.33 6.40
N PRO A 70 -3.03 10.21 6.76
CA PRO A 70 -2.04 9.45 5.98
C PRO A 70 -2.66 8.69 4.80
N VAL A 71 -1.99 8.70 3.64
CA VAL A 71 -2.40 7.94 2.44
C VAL A 71 -1.36 6.88 2.11
N ILE A 72 -1.83 5.67 1.82
CA ILE A 72 -0.97 4.52 1.53
C ILE A 72 -1.17 4.18 0.07
N LEU A 73 -0.08 4.17 -0.69
CA LEU A 73 -0.05 3.78 -2.08
C LEU A 73 0.60 2.40 -2.17
N VAL A 74 0.03 1.47 -2.94
CA VAL A 74 0.65 0.19 -3.30
C VAL A 74 0.84 0.21 -4.81
N ASP A 75 2.09 0.16 -5.25
CA ASP A 75 2.49 0.30 -6.67
C ASP A 75 1.94 1.58 -7.31
N GLY A 76 1.93 2.67 -6.55
CA GLY A 76 1.40 3.97 -6.98
C GLY A 76 -0.13 4.09 -6.98
N ALA A 77 -0.87 3.01 -6.69
CA ALA A 77 -2.31 3.05 -6.54
C ALA A 77 -2.72 3.30 -5.08
N GLN A 78 -3.65 4.23 -4.84
CA GLN A 78 -4.18 4.48 -3.51
C GLN A 78 -4.88 3.23 -2.96
N HIS A 79 -4.34 2.72 -1.86
CA HIS A 79 -4.83 1.52 -1.19
C HIS A 79 -5.69 1.87 0.02
N ASP A 80 -5.18 2.72 0.91
CA ASP A 80 -5.88 3.12 2.14
C ASP A 80 -5.59 4.57 2.53
N PHE A 81 -6.46 5.16 3.34
CA PHE A 81 -6.31 6.53 3.84
C PHE A 81 -6.90 6.69 5.26
N TRP A 82 -6.37 7.63 6.04
CA TRP A 82 -6.64 7.88 7.48
C TRP A 82 -6.23 6.77 8.46
N ARG A 83 -6.50 5.50 8.14
CA ARG A 83 -6.17 4.36 9.00
C ARG A 83 -5.63 3.21 8.17
N VAL A 84 -4.46 2.70 8.54
CA VAL A 84 -3.92 1.50 7.91
C VAL A 84 -4.42 0.27 8.63
N ASP A 85 -5.03 -0.62 7.88
CA ASP A 85 -5.40 -1.95 8.36
C ASP A 85 -4.35 -2.98 7.89
N PRO A 86 -3.64 -3.65 8.83
CA PRO A 86 -2.55 -4.58 8.49
C PRO A 86 -3.06 -5.75 7.64
N ASP A 87 -4.25 -6.28 7.92
CA ASP A 87 -4.82 -7.40 7.18
C ASP A 87 -5.17 -7.01 5.75
N ARG A 88 -5.72 -5.80 5.54
CA ARG A 88 -5.93 -5.28 4.18
C ARG A 88 -4.62 -5.09 3.42
N LEU A 89 -3.59 -4.56 4.09
CA LEU A 89 -2.28 -4.36 3.46
C LEU A 89 -1.64 -5.69 3.07
N ARG A 90 -1.65 -6.68 3.98
CA ARG A 90 -1.18 -8.06 3.70
C ARG A 90 -1.89 -8.64 2.49
N LYS A 91 -3.21 -8.56 2.46
CA LYS A 91 -4.03 -9.08 1.35
C LYS A 91 -3.71 -8.41 0.02
N ALA A 92 -3.43 -7.10 0.02
CA ALA A 92 -3.05 -6.35 -1.18
C ALA A 92 -1.69 -6.80 -1.74
N LEU A 93 -0.77 -7.16 -0.86
CA LEU A 93 0.58 -7.58 -1.21
C LEU A 93 0.66 -9.05 -1.64
N THR A 94 -0.22 -9.92 -1.12
CA THR A 94 -0.21 -11.35 -1.44
C THR A 94 -1.20 -11.76 -2.55
N GLY A 95 -2.23 -10.94 -2.80
CA GLY A 95 -3.29 -11.20 -3.80
C GLY A 95 -4.44 -12.07 -3.30
#